data_AF-A0A4S4LNC4-F1
#
_entry.id   AF-A0A4S4LNC4-F1
#
_cell.length_a   1.000
_cell.length_b   1.000
_cell.length_c   1.000
_cell.angle_alpha   90.00
_cell.angle_beta   90.00
_cell.angle_gamma   90.00
#
_symmetry.space_group_name_H-M   'P 1'
#
loop_
_entity.id
_entity.type
_entity.pdbx_description
1 polymer ?
#
loop_
_entity_poly.entity_id
_entity_poly.type
_entity_poly.pdbx_seq_one_letter_code
_entity_poly.pdbx_strand_id
1 'polypeptide(L)'
;MRATKRSSVLQSIPHRFLRNSNHAPCYRPFPNPLRALSTTANSTGSTLTSSSSKSASPTSASDVNDPTIIYRGPLASTFKRLKIFSLSSLTLSFALSPFIFIIESGLPLSARAALAGIALGTSGVSTALVSWPFARWTLASAVQLPEDEAKAVKAGTEETIAESKDAKGNVLGRWVVKWEENGEGNCRAIGPVVKHFNVHEEFDFVMGIPSISERRSIRWVPGEASELTSTLVLTSQTSHFVDIRVLKPPQDHDPKVIDEGSRLEWAFAGTSHSEPGKGDGAAPIHSRWEHWVDSNSDTPATDEGDIWTLPNGDTLEKGRMVNPETGELTDYEEVWADAEVERTGQDSKRVCVVLNVEDNEMAMKGMVIRVGGWCQGILKVGKEVSVERWKWVGKSSASGTEQAGGGWERVAKVGIHTPPCTSTFAPDKLEEGNVVDARWKVSEKYEW
;
A
#
# COMPACT_ATOMS: atom_id res chain seq x y z
N MET A 1 -32.61 58.97 4.73
CA MET A 1 -31.76 58.06 3.93
C MET A 1 -30.70 58.87 3.20
N ARG A 2 -29.49 58.31 3.00
CA ARG A 2 -28.27 58.88 2.38
C ARG A 2 -27.54 60.04 3.11
N ALA A 3 -26.21 59.83 3.19
CA ALA A 3 -25.09 60.78 3.24
C ALA A 3 -24.95 61.81 4.39
N THR A 4 -23.77 61.83 5.05
CA THR A 4 -22.69 62.82 4.78
C THR A 4 -21.39 62.55 5.56
N LYS A 5 -20.27 63.13 5.10
CA LYS A 5 -18.94 63.17 5.75
C LYS A 5 -18.84 64.33 6.76
N ARG A 6 -17.89 64.32 7.73
CA ARG A 6 -16.56 65.00 7.71
C ARG A 6 -15.98 65.33 9.12
N SER A 7 -14.64 65.55 9.17
CA SER A 7 -13.81 66.10 10.29
C SER A 7 -13.68 65.23 11.56
N SER A 8 -12.57 65.20 12.33
CA SER A 8 -11.18 65.74 12.25
C SER A 8 -10.33 65.10 13.42
N VAL A 9 -9.02 65.29 13.68
CA VAL A 9 -7.98 66.25 13.23
C VAL A 9 -6.53 65.69 13.37
N LEU A 10 -5.52 66.53 13.12
CA LEU A 10 -4.04 66.45 13.21
C LEU A 10 -3.34 65.68 14.37
N GLN A 11 -2.21 65.01 14.05
CA GLN A 11 -0.81 65.19 14.56
C GLN A 11 0.06 63.98 14.11
N SER A 12 1.38 64.01 13.88
CA SER A 12 2.36 65.03 13.46
C SER A 12 3.66 64.32 13.00
N ILE A 13 4.31 64.76 11.92
CA ILE A 13 5.53 64.14 11.34
C ILE A 13 6.80 64.76 11.98
N PRO A 14 7.95 64.04 12.01
CA PRO A 14 9.12 64.61 11.33
C PRO A 14 9.91 63.61 10.44
N HIS A 15 10.27 64.06 9.24
CA HIS A 15 11.26 63.41 8.36
C HIS A 15 12.68 63.91 8.65
N ARG A 16 13.70 63.05 8.50
CA ARG A 16 15.06 63.33 7.93
C ARG A 16 15.96 62.09 8.04
N PHE A 17 16.93 61.80 7.16
CA PHE A 17 17.14 62.18 5.75
C PHE A 17 18.14 61.18 5.10
N LEU A 18 18.19 61.17 3.77
CA LEU A 18 18.99 60.30 2.89
C LEU A 18 20.53 60.34 3.08
N ARG A 19 21.23 59.23 2.76
CA ARG A 19 22.28 59.26 1.72
C ARG A 19 22.72 57.89 1.16
N ASN A 20 23.04 57.88 -0.14
CA ASN A 20 23.66 56.79 -0.91
C ASN A 20 25.12 56.52 -0.52
N SER A 21 25.57 55.29 -0.78
CA SER A 21 26.92 55.03 -1.32
C SER A 21 26.91 53.80 -2.24
N ASN A 22 27.32 53.98 -3.49
CA ASN A 22 27.54 52.89 -4.44
C ASN A 22 28.75 52.04 -4.02
N HIS A 23 28.69 50.72 -4.19
CA HIS A 23 29.85 49.93 -4.61
C HIS A 23 29.39 48.65 -5.31
N ALA A 24 29.80 48.48 -6.57
CA ALA A 24 29.77 47.20 -7.26
C ALA A 24 31.07 46.43 -7.00
N PRO A 25 31.04 45.11 -7.13
CA PRO A 25 32.07 44.42 -7.90
C PRO A 25 31.47 43.57 -9.03
N CYS A 26 32.30 43.31 -10.04
CA CYS A 26 31.90 42.77 -11.34
C CYS A 26 32.48 41.36 -11.58
N TYR A 27 31.73 40.47 -12.26
CA TYR A 27 32.15 39.17 -12.85
C TYR A 27 32.75 38.11 -11.89
N ARG A 28 32.28 36.85 -11.91
CA ARG A 28 32.22 35.94 -13.08
C ARG A 28 30.98 35.03 -13.13
N PRO A 29 30.55 34.59 -14.33
CA PRO A 29 29.52 33.55 -14.52
C PRO A 29 30.10 32.13 -14.73
N PHE A 30 29.18 31.17 -14.88
CA PHE A 30 29.32 29.74 -15.25
C PHE A 30 29.53 28.70 -14.12
N PRO A 31 29.03 27.45 -14.27
CA PRO A 31 27.84 27.04 -15.05
C PRO A 31 26.90 26.00 -14.38
N ASN A 32 25.62 26.10 -14.76
CA ASN A 32 24.59 25.07 -14.91
C ASN A 32 24.11 24.19 -13.72
N PRO A 33 22.78 23.98 -13.60
CA PRO A 33 22.23 22.89 -12.78
C PRO A 33 22.49 21.53 -13.45
N LEU A 34 22.57 20.47 -12.64
CA LEU A 34 22.69 19.10 -13.13
C LEU A 34 21.45 18.74 -13.96
N ARG A 35 21.72 18.39 -15.21
CA ARG A 35 20.73 17.98 -16.21
C ARG A 35 20.47 16.49 -16.00
N ALA A 36 19.38 16.14 -15.33
CA ALA A 36 18.92 14.76 -15.28
C ALA A 36 18.69 14.27 -16.72
N LEU A 37 19.53 13.33 -17.17
CA LEU A 37 19.45 12.76 -18.51
C LEU A 37 18.51 11.56 -18.44
N SER A 38 17.31 11.73 -18.99
CA SER A 38 16.41 10.61 -19.28
C SER A 38 17.06 9.70 -20.32
N THR A 39 17.26 8.43 -19.98
CA THR A 39 17.71 7.39 -20.91
C THR A 39 16.84 6.15 -20.79
N THR A 40 15.94 5.98 -21.75
CA THR A 40 15.24 4.72 -22.05
C THR A 40 16.23 3.62 -22.42
N ALA A 41 16.07 2.41 -21.87
CA ALA A 41 16.83 1.23 -22.28
C ALA A 41 15.90 0.10 -22.76
N ASN A 42 15.88 -0.16 -24.06
CA ASN A 42 15.27 -1.37 -24.63
C ASN A 42 16.22 -2.56 -24.42
N SER A 43 15.70 -3.69 -23.92
CA SER A 43 16.44 -4.96 -23.83
C SER A 43 15.95 -5.97 -24.89
N THR A 44 16.63 -6.02 -26.03
CA THR A 44 16.54 -7.17 -26.94
C THR A 44 17.36 -8.33 -26.39
N GLY A 45 16.74 -9.51 -26.24
CA GLY A 45 17.37 -10.67 -25.60
C GLY A 45 18.48 -11.36 -26.42
N SER A 46 19.29 -12.17 -25.73
CA SER A 46 20.22 -13.13 -26.33
C SER A 46 20.42 -14.32 -25.40
N THR A 47 19.86 -15.47 -25.79
CA THR A 47 20.03 -16.75 -25.11
C THR A 47 21.41 -17.32 -25.39
N LEU A 48 22.18 -17.68 -24.35
CA LEU A 48 23.27 -18.65 -24.49
C LEU A 48 23.27 -19.65 -23.33
N THR A 49 23.20 -20.92 -23.71
CA THR A 49 23.27 -22.08 -22.83
C THR A 49 24.71 -22.59 -22.71
N SER A 50 25.11 -23.03 -21.52
CA SER A 50 26.16 -24.03 -21.35
C SER A 50 25.89 -24.84 -20.09
N SER A 51 26.49 -26.04 -20.00
CA SER A 51 26.06 -27.09 -19.09
C SER A 51 27.25 -27.84 -18.48
N SER A 52 26.92 -28.75 -17.56
CA SER A 52 27.71 -29.94 -17.18
C SER A 52 28.58 -29.90 -15.90
N SER A 53 28.04 -30.60 -14.89
CA SER A 53 28.70 -31.66 -14.09
C SER A 53 29.14 -31.37 -12.64
N LYS A 54 29.00 -32.43 -11.82
CA LYS A 54 29.06 -32.45 -10.35
C LYS A 54 30.37 -33.11 -9.86
N SER A 55 30.80 -32.72 -8.66
CA SER A 55 31.48 -33.62 -7.71
C SER A 55 31.11 -33.25 -6.28
N ALA A 56 31.12 -34.19 -5.34
CA ALA A 56 30.54 -34.03 -4.01
C ALA A 56 31.57 -34.17 -2.87
N SER A 57 31.53 -33.16 -1.97
CA SER A 57 31.44 -33.26 -0.49
C SER A 57 32.66 -33.77 0.32
N PRO A 58 32.69 -33.61 1.67
CA PRO A 58 31.77 -32.88 2.57
C PRO A 58 32.45 -31.91 3.59
N THR A 59 31.60 -31.22 4.38
CA THR A 59 31.84 -30.72 5.77
C THR A 59 32.37 -29.30 5.99
N SER A 60 31.45 -28.38 6.35
CA SER A 60 31.51 -27.61 7.61
C SER A 60 30.20 -26.80 7.79
N ALA A 61 29.90 -26.39 9.02
CA ALA A 61 28.59 -25.83 9.38
C ALA A 61 28.54 -24.29 9.30
N SER A 62 27.63 -23.74 8.51
CA SER A 62 26.94 -22.45 8.71
C SER A 62 26.08 -22.09 7.49
N ASP A 63 24.76 -22.20 7.58
CA ASP A 63 23.82 -21.31 6.87
C ASP A 63 22.38 -21.66 7.26
N VAL A 64 21.66 -20.69 7.82
CA VAL A 64 20.21 -20.77 8.09
C VAL A 64 19.52 -19.69 7.27
N ASN A 65 19.52 -19.91 5.96
CA ASN A 65 18.81 -19.13 4.95
C ASN A 65 18.19 -20.12 3.94
N ASP A 66 17.09 -20.78 4.34
CA ASP A 66 16.31 -21.66 3.46
C ASP A 66 14.93 -21.01 3.19
N PRO A 67 14.70 -20.44 1.98
CA PRO A 67 13.52 -19.64 1.66
C PRO A 67 12.27 -20.48 1.29
N THR A 68 12.16 -21.73 1.77
CA THR A 68 11.18 -22.71 1.27
C THR A 68 9.96 -22.92 2.16
N ILE A 69 9.55 -21.92 2.96
CA ILE A 69 8.41 -22.03 3.89
C ILE A 69 7.08 -21.87 3.14
N ILE A 70 6.40 -22.98 2.84
CA ILE A 70 5.10 -22.98 2.17
C ILE A 70 4.03 -23.46 3.14
N TYR A 71 3.20 -22.53 3.64
CA TYR A 71 2.04 -22.89 4.46
C TYR A 71 0.89 -23.41 3.59
N ARG A 72 0.35 -24.59 3.93
CA ARG A 72 -0.79 -25.18 3.24
C ARG A 72 -1.88 -25.54 4.24
N GLY A 73 -2.83 -24.62 4.44
CA GLY A 73 -3.95 -24.84 5.35
C GLY A 73 -4.78 -26.09 4.96
N PRO A 74 -5.31 -26.84 5.95
CA PRO A 74 -5.91 -28.17 5.72
C PRO A 74 -7.12 -28.15 4.77
N LEU A 75 -7.80 -27.01 4.63
CA LEU A 75 -8.96 -26.84 3.75
C LEU A 75 -8.64 -26.13 2.41
N ALA A 76 -7.39 -25.71 2.17
CA ALA A 76 -7.03 -24.90 1.00
C ALA A 76 -7.38 -25.57 -0.34
N SER A 77 -7.18 -26.89 -0.44
CA SER A 77 -7.57 -27.68 -1.62
C SER A 77 -9.08 -27.78 -1.82
N THR A 78 -9.85 -27.83 -0.72
CA THR A 78 -11.32 -27.83 -0.74
C THR A 78 -11.85 -26.48 -1.20
N PHE A 79 -11.33 -25.37 -0.67
CA PHE A 79 -11.72 -24.03 -1.08
C PHE A 79 -11.31 -23.69 -2.53
N LYS A 80 -10.12 -24.13 -2.99
CA LYS A 80 -9.73 -23.97 -4.40
C LYS A 80 -10.73 -24.67 -5.35
N ARG A 81 -11.13 -25.90 -5.02
CA ARG A 81 -12.15 -26.64 -5.79
C ARG A 81 -13.52 -25.96 -5.75
N LEU A 82 -13.95 -25.47 -4.58
CA LEU A 82 -15.21 -24.77 -4.42
C LEU A 82 -15.26 -23.46 -5.22
N LYS A 83 -14.19 -22.65 -5.19
CA LYS A 83 -14.07 -21.40 -5.98
C LYS A 83 -14.07 -21.67 -7.48
N ILE A 84 -13.31 -22.67 -7.95
CA ILE A 84 -13.31 -23.09 -9.38
C ILE A 84 -14.72 -23.52 -9.81
N PHE A 85 -15.43 -24.28 -8.97
CA PHE A 85 -16.80 -24.72 -9.24
C PHE A 85 -17.79 -23.53 -9.31
N SER A 86 -17.78 -22.62 -8.32
CA SER A 86 -18.62 -21.42 -8.33
C SER A 86 -18.35 -20.52 -9.54
N LEU A 87 -17.08 -20.27 -9.87
CA LEU A 87 -16.71 -19.46 -11.04
C LEU A 87 -17.14 -20.12 -12.36
N SER A 88 -16.99 -21.44 -12.47
CA SER A 88 -17.48 -22.19 -13.64
C SER A 88 -19.00 -22.08 -13.80
N SER A 89 -19.73 -22.16 -12.69
CA SER A 89 -21.20 -21.98 -12.67
C SER A 89 -21.62 -20.56 -13.05
N LEU A 90 -20.87 -19.54 -12.62
CA LEU A 90 -21.12 -18.15 -13.00
C LEU A 90 -20.88 -17.92 -14.49
N THR A 91 -19.73 -18.35 -15.02
CA THR A 91 -19.40 -18.27 -16.46
C THR A 91 -20.43 -19.00 -17.30
N LEU A 92 -20.86 -20.19 -16.89
CA LEU A 92 -21.90 -20.96 -17.57
C LEU A 92 -23.25 -20.23 -17.54
N SER A 93 -23.60 -19.58 -16.42
CA SER A 93 -24.83 -18.80 -16.31
C SER A 93 -24.83 -17.59 -17.26
N PHE A 94 -23.72 -16.85 -17.35
CA PHE A 94 -23.56 -15.77 -18.33
C PHE A 94 -23.57 -16.27 -19.78
N ALA A 95 -22.98 -17.43 -20.07
CA ALA A 95 -22.98 -18.02 -21.41
C ALA A 95 -24.36 -18.54 -21.84
N LEU A 96 -25.15 -19.12 -20.93
CA LEU A 96 -26.47 -19.69 -21.22
C LEU A 96 -27.61 -18.66 -21.17
N SER A 97 -27.50 -17.61 -20.37
CA SER A 97 -28.56 -16.60 -20.22
C SER A 97 -29.04 -15.97 -21.55
N PRO A 98 -28.20 -15.66 -22.55
CA PRO A 98 -28.63 -15.18 -23.86
C PRO A 98 -29.55 -16.16 -24.61
N PHE A 99 -29.35 -17.48 -24.47
CA PHE A 99 -30.15 -18.49 -25.17
C PHE A 99 -31.62 -18.49 -24.73
N ILE A 100 -31.93 -18.05 -23.50
CA ILE A 100 -33.31 -17.89 -22.99
C ILE A 100 -34.12 -16.91 -23.87
N PHE A 101 -33.47 -15.94 -24.49
CA PHE A 101 -34.10 -14.96 -25.38
C PHE A 101 -34.16 -15.42 -26.84
N ILE A 102 -33.20 -16.26 -27.28
CA ILE A 102 -33.11 -16.76 -28.65
C ILE A 102 -34.10 -17.90 -28.91
N ILE A 103 -34.32 -18.79 -27.93
CA ILE A 103 -35.19 -19.96 -28.11
C ILE A 103 -36.67 -19.54 -28.18
N GLU A 104 -37.41 -20.07 -29.16
CA GLU A 104 -38.87 -19.96 -29.20
C GLU A 104 -39.50 -20.71 -28.02
N SER A 105 -40.11 -19.96 -27.11
CA SER A 105 -40.89 -20.49 -26.00
C SER A 105 -42.18 -19.70 -25.84
N GLY A 106 -43.24 -20.34 -25.35
CA GLY A 106 -44.53 -19.69 -25.08
C GLY A 106 -44.53 -18.69 -23.93
N LEU A 107 -43.35 -18.35 -23.37
CA LEU A 107 -43.21 -17.42 -22.26
C LEU A 107 -43.09 -15.97 -22.75
N PRO A 108 -43.83 -15.02 -22.13
CA PRO A 108 -43.69 -13.59 -22.44
C PRO A 108 -42.30 -13.07 -22.05
N LEU A 109 -41.85 -12.00 -22.71
CA LEU A 109 -40.51 -11.44 -22.55
C LEU A 109 -40.16 -11.09 -21.10
N SER A 110 -41.13 -10.61 -20.32
CA SER A 110 -40.97 -10.32 -18.89
C SER A 110 -40.63 -11.56 -18.04
N ALA A 111 -41.26 -12.71 -18.33
CA ALA A 111 -40.96 -13.96 -17.65
C ALA A 111 -39.57 -14.49 -18.01
N ARG A 112 -39.16 -14.34 -19.28
CA ARG A 112 -37.79 -14.69 -19.73
C ARG A 112 -36.73 -13.82 -19.05
N ALA A 113 -36.99 -12.50 -18.96
CA ALA A 113 -36.12 -11.56 -18.26
C ALA A 113 -36.01 -11.88 -16.75
N ALA A 114 -37.11 -12.24 -16.10
CA ALA A 114 -37.09 -12.67 -14.70
C ALA A 114 -36.27 -13.96 -14.49
N LEU A 115 -36.44 -14.97 -15.36
CA LEU A 115 -35.68 -16.22 -15.29
C LEU A 115 -34.16 -16.00 -15.48
N ALA A 116 -33.78 -15.19 -16.47
CA ALA A 116 -32.39 -14.79 -16.70
C ALA A 116 -31.81 -14.03 -15.49
N GLY A 117 -32.55 -13.05 -14.96
CA GLY A 117 -32.16 -12.27 -13.79
C GLY A 117 -31.98 -13.13 -12.53
N ILE A 118 -32.85 -14.11 -12.30
CA ILE A 118 -32.73 -15.05 -11.17
C ILE A 118 -31.49 -15.94 -11.34
N ALA A 119 -31.25 -16.49 -12.53
CA ALA A 119 -30.09 -17.36 -12.78
C ALA A 119 -28.74 -16.62 -12.61
N LEU A 120 -28.64 -15.40 -13.14
CA LEU A 120 -27.45 -14.57 -13.01
C LEU A 120 -27.27 -14.05 -11.58
N GLY A 121 -28.35 -13.58 -10.95
CA GLY A 121 -28.33 -13.04 -9.58
C GLY A 121 -27.97 -14.10 -8.54
N THR A 122 -28.57 -15.29 -8.60
CA THR A 122 -28.26 -16.38 -7.66
C THR A 122 -26.83 -16.90 -7.83
N SER A 123 -26.36 -17.08 -9.07
CA SER A 123 -24.96 -17.47 -9.34
C SER A 123 -23.96 -16.40 -8.92
N GLY A 124 -24.28 -15.11 -9.12
CA GLY A 124 -23.45 -13.98 -8.71
C GLY A 124 -23.34 -13.89 -7.19
N VAL A 125 -24.47 -13.91 -6.47
CA VAL A 125 -24.49 -13.89 -4.99
C VAL A 125 -23.77 -15.11 -4.41
N SER A 126 -24.00 -16.31 -4.94
CA SER A 126 -23.30 -17.53 -4.52
C SER A 126 -21.78 -17.42 -4.72
N THR A 127 -21.34 -16.90 -5.86
CA THR A 127 -19.91 -16.71 -6.14
C THR A 127 -19.29 -15.65 -5.22
N ALA A 128 -20.00 -14.55 -4.95
CA ALA A 128 -19.58 -13.53 -4.00
C ALA A 128 -19.46 -14.07 -2.56
N LEU A 129 -20.42 -14.87 -2.10
CA LEU A 129 -20.37 -15.51 -0.77
C LEU A 129 -19.21 -16.51 -0.63
N VAL A 130 -18.78 -17.14 -1.73
CA VAL A 130 -17.62 -18.05 -1.76
C VAL A 130 -16.28 -17.30 -1.92
N SER A 131 -16.28 -16.08 -2.48
CA SER A 131 -15.06 -15.25 -2.61
C SER A 131 -14.77 -14.41 -1.35
N TRP A 132 -15.78 -13.74 -0.81
CA TRP A 132 -15.69 -12.66 0.19
C TRP A 132 -14.99 -13.02 1.52
N PRO A 133 -15.24 -14.18 2.17
CA PRO A 133 -14.68 -14.45 3.51
C PRO A 133 -13.23 -14.96 3.53
N PHE A 134 -12.59 -15.16 2.37
CA PHE A 134 -11.39 -16.01 2.25
C PHE A 134 -10.22 -15.36 1.49
N ALA A 135 -10.01 -14.05 1.65
CA ALA A 135 -8.86 -13.34 1.06
C ALA A 135 -7.56 -13.59 1.87
N ARG A 136 -7.48 -13.04 3.09
CA ARG A 136 -6.32 -13.14 3.99
C ARG A 136 -6.71 -13.71 5.34
N TRP A 137 -6.06 -14.80 5.73
CA TRP A 137 -6.30 -15.46 7.02
C TRP A 137 -5.10 -15.20 7.94
N THR A 138 -5.40 -14.89 9.19
CA THR A 138 -4.38 -14.65 10.23
C THR A 138 -4.59 -15.68 11.33
N LEU A 139 -3.51 -16.29 11.79
CA LEU A 139 -3.55 -17.18 12.95
C LEU A 139 -3.97 -16.37 14.18
N ALA A 140 -5.13 -16.73 14.74
CA ALA A 140 -5.71 -16.03 15.88
C ALA A 140 -4.79 -16.15 17.12
N SER A 141 -4.69 -15.06 17.89
CA SER A 141 -3.95 -15.04 19.16
C SER A 141 -4.72 -15.68 20.31
N ALA A 142 -6.04 -15.80 20.19
CA ALA A 142 -6.90 -16.54 21.09
C ALA A 142 -8.00 -17.27 20.30
N VAL A 143 -8.45 -18.41 20.80
CA VAL A 143 -9.51 -19.26 20.24
C VAL A 143 -10.54 -19.54 21.33
N GLN A 144 -11.82 -19.61 20.97
CA GLN A 144 -12.88 -20.04 21.87
C GLN A 144 -13.62 -21.22 21.23
N LEU A 145 -13.68 -22.35 21.93
CA LEU A 145 -14.45 -23.51 21.50
C LEU A 145 -15.94 -23.36 21.83
N PRO A 146 -16.84 -23.95 21.01
CA PRO A 146 -18.24 -24.20 21.38
C PRO A 146 -18.38 -24.97 22.70
N GLU A 147 -19.46 -24.75 23.45
CA GLU A 147 -19.66 -25.37 24.79
C GLU A 147 -19.68 -26.90 24.79
N ASP A 148 -20.01 -27.54 23.68
CA ASP A 148 -20.02 -28.99 23.50
C ASP A 148 -18.61 -29.55 23.25
N GLU A 149 -17.78 -28.85 22.47
CA GLU A 149 -16.37 -29.21 22.24
C GLU A 149 -15.47 -28.84 23.44
N ALA A 150 -15.74 -27.70 24.11
CA ALA A 150 -15.00 -27.26 25.29
C ALA A 150 -14.98 -28.30 26.42
N LYS A 151 -16.05 -29.11 26.55
CA LYS A 151 -16.16 -30.20 27.54
C LYS A 151 -15.24 -31.39 27.26
N ALA A 152 -14.75 -31.53 26.02
CA ALA A 152 -13.81 -32.60 25.65
C ALA A 152 -12.35 -32.22 25.91
N VAL A 153 -12.07 -30.93 26.06
CA VAL A 153 -10.73 -30.38 26.23
C VAL A 153 -10.38 -30.25 27.71
N LYS A 154 -9.10 -30.45 28.05
CA LYS A 154 -8.59 -30.32 29.42
C LYS A 154 -7.80 -29.03 29.58
N ALA A 155 -8.15 -28.25 30.59
CA ALA A 155 -7.39 -27.06 30.96
C ALA A 155 -5.91 -27.38 31.22
N GLY A 156 -5.03 -26.47 30.82
CA GLY A 156 -3.58 -26.61 30.91
C GLY A 156 -2.95 -27.51 29.83
N THR A 157 -3.73 -28.15 28.96
CA THR A 157 -3.18 -28.88 27.80
C THR A 157 -2.78 -27.92 26.68
N GLU A 158 -1.75 -28.30 25.92
CA GLU A 158 -1.32 -27.61 24.71
C GLU A 158 -1.52 -28.51 23.49
N GLU A 159 -2.03 -27.95 22.40
CA GLU A 159 -2.15 -28.64 21.11
C GLU A 159 -1.68 -27.76 19.95
N THR A 160 -1.25 -28.38 18.85
CA THR A 160 -0.81 -27.68 17.64
C THR A 160 -1.98 -27.52 16.68
N ILE A 161 -2.43 -26.28 16.49
CA ILE A 161 -3.56 -25.93 15.61
C ILE A 161 -3.13 -25.50 14.20
N ALA A 162 -1.85 -25.17 14.01
CA ALA A 162 -1.26 -24.98 12.67
C ALA A 162 0.23 -25.34 12.65
N GLU A 163 0.73 -25.81 11.50
CA GLU A 163 2.15 -26.09 11.25
C GLU A 163 2.63 -25.30 10.02
N SER A 164 3.74 -24.56 10.16
CA SER A 164 4.51 -24.03 9.02
C SER A 164 5.52 -25.08 8.60
N LYS A 165 5.59 -25.39 7.29
CA LYS A 165 6.41 -26.48 6.74
C LYS A 165 7.33 -26.00 5.62
N ASP A 166 8.43 -26.70 5.43
CA ASP A 166 9.28 -26.54 4.24
C ASP A 166 8.65 -27.20 3.01
N ALA A 167 9.21 -26.96 1.83
CA ALA A 167 8.78 -27.57 0.57
C ALA A 167 8.93 -29.11 0.53
N LYS A 168 9.61 -29.73 1.50
CA LYS A 168 9.76 -31.19 1.65
C LYS A 168 8.76 -31.78 2.65
N GLY A 169 7.96 -30.94 3.32
CA GLY A 169 6.96 -31.32 4.31
C GLY A 169 7.47 -31.41 5.76
N ASN A 170 8.70 -30.99 6.04
CA ASN A 170 9.25 -30.93 7.40
C ASN A 170 8.64 -29.75 8.17
N VAL A 171 8.35 -29.93 9.45
CA VAL A 171 7.78 -28.87 10.29
C VAL A 171 8.87 -27.91 10.73
N LEU A 172 8.73 -26.63 10.35
CA LEU A 172 9.64 -25.55 10.74
C LEU A 172 9.16 -24.85 12.01
N GLY A 173 7.86 -24.63 12.13
CA GLY A 173 7.27 -24.06 13.34
C GLY A 173 5.80 -24.44 13.51
N ARG A 174 5.30 -24.22 14.73
CA ARG A 174 3.98 -24.61 15.19
C ARG A 174 3.26 -23.45 15.84
N TRP A 175 2.00 -23.26 15.49
CA TRP A 175 1.08 -22.42 16.24
C TRP A 175 0.37 -23.32 17.24
N VAL A 176 0.66 -23.09 18.52
CA VAL A 176 0.21 -23.92 19.63
C VAL A 176 -0.79 -23.13 20.46
N VAL A 177 -1.95 -23.71 20.71
CA VAL A 177 -2.92 -23.17 21.66
C VAL A 177 -2.75 -23.86 23.01
N LYS A 178 -2.80 -23.09 24.08
CA LYS A 178 -2.90 -23.57 25.46
C LYS A 178 -4.32 -23.33 25.95
N TRP A 179 -5.02 -24.41 26.29
CA TRP A 179 -6.42 -24.37 26.70
C TRP A 179 -6.60 -24.05 28.19
N GLU A 180 -7.66 -23.32 28.52
CA GLU A 180 -8.10 -22.98 29.87
C GLU A 180 -9.47 -23.63 30.18
N GLU A 181 -9.99 -23.48 31.41
CA GLU A 181 -11.15 -24.25 31.94
C GLU A 181 -12.49 -24.06 31.20
N ASN A 182 -12.61 -23.05 30.33
CA ASN A 182 -13.84 -22.72 29.60
C ASN A 182 -13.77 -22.96 28.08
N GLY A 183 -12.77 -23.70 27.59
CA GLY A 183 -12.51 -23.84 26.15
C GLY A 183 -11.98 -22.57 25.47
N GLU A 184 -11.62 -21.56 26.26
CA GLU A 184 -10.77 -20.45 25.86
C GLU A 184 -9.34 -20.97 25.70
N GLY A 185 -8.64 -20.54 24.65
CA GLY A 185 -7.31 -21.00 24.32
C GLY A 185 -6.39 -19.86 23.89
N ASN A 186 -5.27 -19.69 24.57
CA ASN A 186 -4.26 -18.68 24.24
C ASN A 186 -3.21 -19.25 23.27
N CYS A 187 -2.97 -18.58 22.15
CA CYS A 187 -2.11 -19.10 21.09
C CYS A 187 -0.72 -18.46 21.09
N ARG A 188 0.30 -19.28 20.77
CA ARG A 188 1.71 -18.87 20.70
C ARG A 188 2.47 -19.60 19.58
N ALA A 189 3.49 -18.95 19.03
CA ALA A 189 4.44 -19.59 18.12
C ALA A 189 5.44 -20.48 18.89
N ILE A 190 5.85 -21.57 18.24
CA ILE A 190 7.05 -22.34 18.57
C ILE A 190 7.83 -22.51 17.26
N GLY A 191 9.00 -21.87 17.17
CA GLY A 191 9.79 -21.79 15.93
C GLY A 191 9.25 -20.77 14.92
N PRO A 192 9.81 -20.71 13.69
CA PRO A 192 9.33 -19.83 12.61
C PRO A 192 7.91 -20.18 12.18
N VAL A 193 6.96 -19.26 12.36
CA VAL A 193 5.55 -19.45 11.97
C VAL A 193 5.08 -18.33 11.06
N VAL A 194 4.51 -18.71 9.91
CA VAL A 194 3.82 -17.79 9.00
C VAL A 194 2.46 -17.42 9.61
N LYS A 195 2.40 -16.25 10.26
CA LYS A 195 1.21 -15.78 11.00
C LYS A 195 0.08 -15.32 10.08
N HIS A 196 0.42 -14.68 8.97
CA HIS A 196 -0.52 -14.19 7.96
C HIS A 196 -0.33 -15.00 6.69
N PHE A 197 -1.39 -15.63 6.19
CA PHE A 197 -1.36 -16.37 4.94
C PHE A 197 -2.55 -15.98 4.07
N ASN A 198 -2.28 -15.64 2.81
CA ASN A 198 -3.33 -15.46 1.84
C ASN A 198 -3.83 -16.86 1.46
N VAL A 199 -5.14 -17.09 1.52
CA VAL A 199 -5.73 -18.39 1.14
C VAL A 199 -5.76 -18.55 -0.39
N HIS A 200 -5.33 -17.52 -1.13
CA HIS A 200 -5.47 -17.43 -2.57
C HIS A 200 -4.44 -16.52 -3.27
N GLU A 201 -3.27 -17.06 -3.62
CA GLU A 201 -2.27 -16.36 -4.46
C GLU A 201 -2.82 -15.94 -5.85
N GLU A 202 -3.85 -16.63 -6.35
CA GLU A 202 -4.41 -16.45 -7.70
C GLU A 202 -5.59 -15.44 -7.81
N PHE A 203 -5.95 -14.69 -6.75
CA PHE A 203 -7.04 -13.67 -6.82
C PHE A 203 -6.70 -12.30 -6.22
N ASP A 204 -5.71 -12.20 -5.33
CA ASP A 204 -5.09 -10.90 -4.97
C ASP A 204 -4.53 -10.17 -6.21
N PHE A 205 -4.39 -10.90 -7.32
CA PHE A 205 -3.94 -10.44 -8.63
C PHE A 205 -4.86 -9.46 -9.37
N VAL A 206 -6.13 -9.34 -8.98
CA VAL A 206 -7.13 -8.56 -9.74
C VAL A 206 -7.71 -7.39 -8.94
N MET A 207 -7.81 -7.51 -7.61
CA MET A 207 -8.19 -6.43 -6.68
C MET A 207 -7.50 -6.70 -5.33
N GLY A 208 -6.64 -5.78 -4.88
CA GLY A 208 -5.91 -5.94 -3.63
C GLY A 208 -6.72 -5.56 -2.38
N ILE A 209 -6.22 -5.94 -1.19
CA ILE A 209 -6.62 -5.26 0.05
C ILE A 209 -5.73 -4.02 0.19
N PRO A 210 -6.28 -2.81 0.43
CA PRO A 210 -5.46 -1.62 0.62
C PRO A 210 -4.42 -1.78 1.73
N SER A 211 -3.20 -1.31 1.49
CA SER A 211 -2.05 -1.51 2.38
C SER A 211 -1.37 -0.21 2.78
N ILE A 212 -0.57 -0.32 3.85
CA ILE A 212 0.30 0.73 4.39
C ILE A 212 1.66 0.07 4.57
N SER A 213 2.69 0.49 3.84
CA SER A 213 4.01 -0.13 3.90
C SER A 213 5.07 0.92 4.29
N GLU A 214 5.78 0.67 5.39
CA GLU A 214 6.86 1.52 5.90
C GLU A 214 8.22 0.96 5.45
N ARG A 215 9.08 1.76 4.82
CA ARG A 215 10.45 1.32 4.51
C ARG A 215 11.27 1.28 5.79
N ARG A 216 11.89 0.14 6.06
CA ARG A 216 12.76 -0.15 7.21
C ARG A 216 14.21 0.17 6.89
N SER A 217 14.65 -0.11 5.66
CA SER A 217 15.97 0.23 5.15
C SER A 217 16.06 0.15 3.63
N ILE A 218 16.98 0.92 3.05
CA ILE A 218 17.51 0.77 1.70
C ILE A 218 19.03 0.53 1.79
N ARG A 219 19.58 -0.27 0.85
CA ARG A 219 21.01 -0.29 0.53
C ARG A 219 21.27 -0.36 -0.97
N TRP A 220 22.40 0.24 -1.37
CA TRP A 220 23.06 0.00 -2.65
C TRP A 220 24.11 -1.10 -2.45
N VAL A 221 23.99 -2.24 -3.10
CA VAL A 221 24.89 -3.39 -2.88
C VAL A 221 26.31 -3.08 -3.39
N PRO A 222 27.39 -3.36 -2.63
CA PRO A 222 27.47 -4.10 -1.36
C PRO A 222 27.52 -3.21 -0.10
N GLY A 223 27.06 -1.96 -0.18
CA GLY A 223 27.03 -1.02 0.93
C GLY A 223 26.09 -1.40 2.08
N GLU A 224 26.25 -0.71 3.20
CA GLU A 224 25.47 -0.93 4.42
C GLU A 224 24.02 -0.45 4.28
N ALA A 225 23.12 -1.08 5.02
CA ALA A 225 21.71 -0.71 5.08
C ALA A 225 21.49 0.52 5.97
N SER A 226 20.68 1.46 5.48
CA SER A 226 20.31 2.68 6.21
C SER A 226 18.88 3.10 5.91
N GLU A 227 18.32 4.01 6.70
CA GLU A 227 17.01 4.60 6.42
C GLU A 227 16.97 6.05 6.85
N LEU A 228 17.39 6.95 5.96
CA LEU A 228 17.46 8.38 6.19
C LEU A 228 16.08 9.06 6.11
N THR A 229 15.07 8.37 5.60
CA THR A 229 13.72 8.92 5.43
C THR A 229 12.69 8.28 6.34
N SER A 230 11.55 8.96 6.49
CA SER A 230 10.28 8.37 6.85
C SER A 230 9.54 8.09 5.55
N THR A 231 9.95 7.04 4.84
CA THR A 231 9.26 6.54 3.64
C THR A 231 8.01 5.75 4.03
N LEU A 232 6.89 6.09 3.38
CA LEU A 232 5.61 5.44 3.57
C LEU A 232 4.95 5.33 2.20
N VAL A 233 4.52 4.12 1.85
CA VAL A 233 3.68 3.84 0.68
C VAL A 233 2.27 3.53 1.16
N LEU A 234 1.28 4.18 0.55
CA LEU A 234 -0.13 3.78 0.67
C LEU A 234 -0.58 3.21 -0.66
N THR A 235 -1.19 2.03 -0.66
CA THR A 235 -1.72 1.37 -1.86
C THR A 235 -3.21 1.10 -1.70
N SER A 236 -3.99 1.40 -2.74
CA SER A 236 -5.45 1.26 -2.78
C SER A 236 -5.90 -0.14 -3.23
N GLN A 237 -7.21 -0.40 -3.26
CA GLN A 237 -7.73 -1.68 -3.73
C GLN A 237 -7.47 -1.90 -5.23
N THR A 238 -7.57 -0.84 -6.03
CA THR A 238 -7.32 -0.86 -7.48
C THR A 238 -5.85 -0.62 -7.84
N SER A 239 -4.93 -0.85 -6.89
CA SER A 239 -3.48 -0.69 -7.05
C SER A 239 -3.01 0.71 -7.42
N HIS A 240 -3.77 1.76 -7.09
CA HIS A 240 -3.21 3.11 -7.04
C HIS A 240 -2.28 3.21 -5.84
N PHE A 241 -1.12 3.84 -6.01
CA PHE A 241 -0.17 4.03 -4.90
C PHE A 241 0.34 5.47 -4.80
N VAL A 242 0.78 5.85 -3.61
CA VAL A 242 1.53 7.08 -3.35
C VAL A 242 2.68 6.79 -2.39
N ASP A 243 3.91 6.99 -2.88
CA ASP A 243 5.16 6.95 -2.12
C ASP A 243 5.58 8.38 -1.78
N ILE A 244 5.90 8.64 -0.52
CA ILE A 244 6.47 9.91 -0.07
C ILE A 244 7.67 9.63 0.84
N ARG A 245 8.84 10.11 0.44
CA ARG A 245 10.13 9.93 1.11
C ARG A 245 10.57 11.27 1.71
N VAL A 246 10.24 11.49 2.99
CA VAL A 246 10.60 12.72 3.72
C VAL A 246 11.80 12.44 4.62
N LEU A 247 12.88 13.21 4.50
CA LEU A 247 14.07 13.09 5.34
C LEU A 247 13.70 13.18 6.83
N LYS A 248 14.20 12.23 7.61
CA LYS A 248 14.11 12.25 9.08
C LYS A 248 14.83 13.51 9.62
N PRO A 249 14.41 14.03 10.78
CA PRO A 249 15.19 15.06 11.47
C PRO A 249 16.63 14.57 11.73
N PRO A 250 17.65 15.46 11.67
CA PRO A 250 18.99 15.10 12.09
C PRO A 250 19.02 14.57 13.53
N GLN A 251 19.74 13.47 13.76
CA GLN A 251 19.97 12.95 15.12
C GLN A 251 21.10 13.74 15.78
N ASP A 252 20.70 14.65 16.68
CA ASP A 252 21.50 15.51 17.58
C ASP A 252 22.56 16.47 16.97
N HIS A 253 22.54 17.71 17.50
CA HIS A 253 23.60 18.71 17.47
C HIS A 253 24.05 19.39 16.14
N ASP A 254 23.26 19.38 15.06
CA ASP A 254 23.39 20.41 14.00
C ASP A 254 22.07 21.15 13.76
N PRO A 255 21.90 22.41 14.23
CA PRO A 255 20.70 23.22 13.99
C PRO A 255 20.70 23.82 12.59
N LYS A 256 21.04 23.01 11.56
CA LYS A 256 20.59 23.30 10.21
C LYS A 256 19.10 23.03 10.17
N VAL A 257 18.34 24.12 10.27
CA VAL A 257 16.97 24.18 9.78
C VAL A 257 17.04 23.76 8.31
N ILE A 258 16.75 22.47 8.05
CA ILE A 258 16.39 22.02 6.72
C ILE A 258 15.10 22.78 6.45
N ASP A 259 15.18 23.78 5.57
CA ASP A 259 14.01 24.56 5.13
C ASP A 259 12.90 23.57 4.80
N GLU A 260 11.66 23.84 5.24
CA GLU A 260 10.58 22.85 5.14
C GLU A 260 10.32 22.45 3.67
N GLY A 261 10.65 23.33 2.71
CA GLY A 261 10.69 23.04 1.28
C GLY A 261 11.72 22.01 0.82
N SER A 262 12.78 21.76 1.60
CA SER A 262 13.96 20.95 1.23
C SER A 262 14.05 19.59 1.94
N ARG A 263 13.02 19.18 2.69
CA ARG A 263 12.95 17.88 3.38
C ARG A 263 12.43 16.71 2.52
N LEU A 264 11.93 16.98 1.33
CA LEU A 264 11.46 15.96 0.40
C LEU A 264 12.65 15.38 -0.37
N GLU A 265 12.93 14.09 -0.20
CA GLU A 265 13.91 13.36 -1.01
C GLU A 265 13.30 13.01 -2.36
N TRP A 266 12.12 12.38 -2.33
CA TRP A 266 11.35 11.99 -3.50
C TRP A 266 9.89 11.78 -3.09
N ALA A 267 8.94 12.10 -3.97
CA ALA A 267 7.59 11.59 -3.87
C ALA A 267 7.01 11.35 -5.27
N PHE A 268 6.22 10.29 -5.39
CA PHE A 268 5.61 9.90 -6.65
C PHE A 268 4.33 9.10 -6.38
N ALA A 269 3.45 9.08 -7.36
CA ALA A 269 2.17 8.37 -7.28
C ALA A 269 1.75 7.86 -8.66
N GLY A 270 1.03 6.76 -8.70
CA GLY A 270 0.72 6.07 -9.95
C GLY A 270 -0.06 4.79 -9.74
N THR A 271 0.25 3.76 -10.53
CA THR A 271 -0.37 2.43 -10.46
C THR A 271 0.68 1.33 -10.40
N SER A 272 0.50 0.35 -9.51
CA SER A 272 1.37 -0.82 -9.39
C SER A 272 0.76 -2.06 -10.05
N HIS A 273 1.57 -2.84 -10.75
CA HIS A 273 1.22 -4.15 -11.31
C HIS A 273 2.24 -5.18 -10.84
N SER A 274 1.78 -6.31 -10.33
CA SER A 274 2.64 -7.42 -9.91
C SER A 274 2.42 -8.62 -10.85
N GLU A 275 3.34 -9.58 -10.89
CA GLU A 275 3.25 -10.88 -11.55
C GLU A 275 3.89 -11.96 -10.65
N PRO A 276 3.27 -13.14 -10.44
CA PRO A 276 3.93 -14.24 -9.75
C PRO A 276 5.16 -14.68 -10.54
N GLY A 277 6.28 -14.88 -9.85
CA GLY A 277 7.53 -15.34 -10.45
C GLY A 277 7.36 -16.68 -11.16
N LYS A 278 7.90 -16.75 -12.38
CA LYS A 278 7.78 -17.94 -13.25
C LYS A 278 8.90 -18.93 -12.92
N GLY A 279 8.65 -19.87 -12.00
CA GLY A 279 9.58 -20.96 -11.68
C GLY A 279 9.04 -21.99 -10.67
N ASP A 280 9.69 -23.16 -10.62
CA ASP A 280 9.40 -24.20 -9.61
C ASP A 280 10.05 -23.83 -8.26
N GLY A 281 9.29 -23.18 -7.36
CA GLY A 281 9.74 -22.84 -6.01
C GLY A 281 9.10 -21.57 -5.46
N ALA A 282 9.71 -21.00 -4.42
CA ALA A 282 9.37 -19.66 -3.89
C ALA A 282 9.97 -18.57 -4.79
N ALA A 283 9.50 -18.50 -6.04
CA ALA A 283 9.89 -17.46 -6.98
C ALA A 283 9.38 -16.09 -6.48
N PRO A 284 10.14 -14.99 -6.63
CA PRO A 284 9.70 -13.67 -6.21
C PRO A 284 8.44 -13.23 -6.95
N ILE A 285 7.66 -12.35 -6.34
CA ILE A 285 6.64 -11.59 -7.06
C ILE A 285 7.37 -10.47 -7.81
N HIS A 286 7.33 -10.48 -9.14
CA HIS A 286 7.90 -9.40 -9.93
C HIS A 286 6.91 -8.24 -9.97
N SER A 287 7.32 -7.05 -9.56
CA SER A 287 6.45 -5.88 -9.43
C SER A 287 6.98 -4.69 -10.22
N ARG A 288 6.04 -3.91 -10.76
CA ARG A 288 6.26 -2.72 -11.58
C ARG A 288 5.40 -1.58 -11.07
N TRP A 289 5.97 -0.39 -10.98
CA TRP A 289 5.30 0.83 -10.55
C TRP A 289 5.35 1.85 -11.68
N GLU A 290 4.19 2.08 -12.31
CA GLU A 290 4.06 3.07 -13.38
C GLU A 290 3.76 4.43 -12.74
N HIS A 291 4.72 5.35 -12.76
CA HIS A 291 4.56 6.67 -12.13
C HIS A 291 3.65 7.53 -13.01
N TRP A 292 2.76 8.31 -12.39
CA TRP A 292 1.86 9.25 -13.05
C TRP A 292 2.12 10.69 -12.59
N VAL A 293 2.52 10.87 -11.32
CA VAL A 293 3.09 12.10 -10.75
C VAL A 293 4.45 11.76 -10.18
N ASP A 294 5.45 12.61 -10.43
CA ASP A 294 6.80 12.45 -9.90
C ASP A 294 7.37 13.83 -9.51
N SER A 295 7.98 13.92 -8.31
CA SER A 295 8.59 15.17 -7.84
C SER A 295 9.86 15.52 -8.60
N ASN A 296 10.58 14.52 -9.09
CA ASN A 296 11.92 14.66 -9.65
C ASN A 296 11.91 14.67 -11.20
N SER A 297 10.77 14.34 -11.82
CA SER A 297 10.62 14.28 -13.29
C SER A 297 9.29 14.84 -13.80
N ASP A 298 9.31 15.46 -14.98
CA ASP A 298 8.10 15.79 -15.78
C ASP A 298 7.75 14.68 -16.78
N THR A 299 8.63 13.68 -16.93
CA THR A 299 8.40 12.44 -17.67
C THR A 299 8.54 11.28 -16.66
N PRO A 300 7.45 10.90 -15.98
CA PRO A 300 7.49 9.88 -14.92
C PRO A 300 8.05 8.55 -15.44
N ALA A 301 8.80 7.86 -14.58
CA ALA A 301 9.44 6.59 -14.92
C ALA A 301 8.51 5.38 -14.72
N THR A 302 9.02 4.20 -15.05
CA THR A 302 8.50 2.93 -14.53
C THR A 302 9.61 2.28 -13.76
N ASP A 303 9.38 2.05 -12.47
CA ASP A 303 10.31 1.34 -11.61
C ASP A 303 9.90 -0.14 -11.54
N GLU A 304 10.86 -1.04 -11.36
CA GLU A 304 10.62 -2.48 -11.26
C GLU A 304 11.54 -3.13 -10.22
N GLY A 305 11.01 -4.19 -9.59
CA GLY A 305 11.66 -4.89 -8.49
C GLY A 305 11.04 -6.27 -8.26
N ASP A 306 11.87 -7.22 -7.84
CA ASP A 306 11.46 -8.55 -7.42
C ASP A 306 11.22 -8.55 -5.91
N ILE A 307 10.13 -9.15 -5.46
CA ILE A 307 9.63 -9.10 -4.08
C ILE A 307 9.64 -10.48 -3.43
N TRP A 308 10.25 -10.59 -2.25
CA TRP A 308 10.29 -11.77 -1.39
C TRP A 308 9.73 -11.49 0.00
N THR A 309 8.89 -12.38 0.54
CA THR A 309 8.50 -12.33 1.96
C THR A 309 9.62 -12.90 2.83
N LEU A 310 10.04 -12.14 3.85
CA LEU A 310 11.04 -12.55 4.83
C LEU A 310 10.44 -13.38 5.97
N PRO A 311 11.23 -14.20 6.69
CA PRO A 311 10.73 -15.07 7.77
C PRO A 311 10.07 -14.35 8.95
N ASN A 312 10.33 -13.05 9.14
CA ASN A 312 9.70 -12.21 10.16
C ASN A 312 8.36 -11.59 9.71
N GLY A 313 7.98 -11.75 8.43
CA GLY A 313 6.78 -11.14 7.84
C GLY A 313 7.02 -9.80 7.16
N ASP A 314 8.24 -9.24 7.21
CA ASP A 314 8.63 -8.11 6.37
C ASP A 314 8.80 -8.56 4.90
N THR A 315 8.95 -7.59 4.01
CA THR A 315 9.10 -7.77 2.57
C THR A 315 10.47 -7.26 2.13
N LEU A 316 11.23 -8.07 1.40
CA LEU A 316 12.48 -7.70 0.75
C LEU A 316 12.22 -7.48 -0.72
N GLU A 317 12.41 -6.25 -1.17
CA GLU A 317 12.42 -5.87 -2.58
C GLU A 317 13.87 -5.79 -3.07
N LYS A 318 14.13 -6.25 -4.29
CA LYS A 318 15.40 -6.04 -4.98
C LYS A 318 15.17 -5.59 -6.41
N GLY A 319 15.98 -4.66 -6.86
CA GLY A 319 16.00 -4.26 -8.26
C GLY A 319 17.34 -3.65 -8.63
N ARG A 320 17.36 -2.95 -9.75
CA ARG A 320 18.56 -2.28 -10.24
C ARG A 320 18.23 -0.93 -10.85
N MET A 321 18.84 0.13 -10.33
CA MET A 321 18.64 1.49 -10.85
C MET A 321 19.93 2.31 -10.75
N VAL A 322 19.92 3.53 -11.30
CA VAL A 322 21.07 4.43 -11.19
C VAL A 322 21.15 4.97 -9.77
N ASN A 323 22.22 4.65 -9.04
CA ASN A 323 22.48 5.23 -7.73
C ASN A 323 22.69 6.75 -7.90
N PRO A 324 21.90 7.61 -7.23
CA PRO A 324 21.97 9.06 -7.42
C PRO A 324 23.26 9.70 -6.88
N GLU A 325 23.99 9.03 -5.98
CA GLU A 325 25.25 9.52 -5.43
C GLU A 325 26.44 9.24 -6.35
N THR A 326 26.46 8.07 -7.02
CA THR A 326 27.57 7.65 -7.89
C THR A 326 27.32 7.89 -9.37
N GLY A 327 26.05 7.95 -9.80
CA GLY A 327 25.64 7.96 -11.19
C GLY A 327 25.78 6.60 -11.90
N GLU A 328 26.02 5.51 -11.16
CA GLU A 328 26.26 4.17 -11.71
C GLU A 328 25.02 3.26 -11.56
N LEU A 329 24.84 2.31 -12.48
CA LEU A 329 23.74 1.34 -12.46
C LEU A 329 24.01 0.23 -11.42
N THR A 330 23.46 0.39 -10.23
CA THR A 330 23.75 -0.40 -9.03
C THR A 330 22.54 -1.22 -8.59
N ASP A 331 22.78 -2.43 -8.10
CA ASP A 331 21.73 -3.27 -7.51
C ASP A 331 21.33 -2.68 -6.14
N TYR A 332 20.02 -2.61 -5.87
CA TYR A 332 19.50 -2.11 -4.61
C TYR A 332 18.69 -3.19 -3.88
N GLU A 333 18.61 -3.06 -2.57
CA GLU A 333 17.69 -3.84 -1.74
C GLU A 333 16.94 -2.91 -0.80
N GLU A 334 15.61 -3.01 -0.77
CA GLU A 334 14.74 -2.31 0.16
C GLU A 334 14.02 -3.32 1.06
N VAL A 335 13.94 -3.04 2.36
CA VAL A 335 13.16 -3.83 3.33
C VAL A 335 11.97 -3.01 3.75
N TRP A 336 10.79 -3.59 3.62
CA TRP A 336 9.48 -2.99 3.83
C TRP A 336 8.72 -3.75 4.91
N ALA A 337 7.98 -3.03 5.76
CA ALA A 337 7.12 -3.63 6.77
C ALA A 337 5.68 -3.11 6.62
N ASP A 338 4.72 -4.02 6.50
CA ASP A 338 3.31 -3.67 6.44
C ASP A 338 2.77 -3.27 7.83
N ALA A 339 2.09 -2.14 7.90
CA ALA A 339 1.35 -1.71 9.08
C ALA A 339 -0.11 -2.18 9.02
N GLU A 340 -0.70 -2.48 10.18
CA GLU A 340 -2.12 -2.83 10.22
C GLU A 340 -3.02 -1.63 9.86
N VAL A 341 -3.99 -1.87 8.98
CA VAL A 341 -5.01 -0.87 8.65
C VAL A 341 -6.04 -0.83 9.78
N GLU A 342 -6.02 0.22 10.59
CA GLU A 342 -7.02 0.44 11.65
C GLU A 342 -8.25 1.21 11.16
N ARG A 343 -9.36 1.11 11.92
CA ARG A 343 -10.51 2.01 11.78
C ARG A 343 -10.24 3.33 12.50
N THR A 344 -10.90 4.41 12.09
CA THR A 344 -10.66 5.75 12.65
C THR A 344 -11.92 6.44 13.14
N GLY A 345 -11.84 7.08 14.31
CA GLY A 345 -12.91 7.94 14.82
C GLY A 345 -14.25 7.23 14.95
N GLN A 346 -15.20 7.63 14.10
CA GLN A 346 -16.57 7.08 14.06
C GLN A 346 -16.80 6.12 12.88
N ASP A 347 -15.77 5.83 12.09
CA ASP A 347 -15.89 4.96 10.91
C ASP A 347 -16.26 3.53 11.33
N SER A 348 -17.41 3.06 10.85
CA SER A 348 -17.92 1.70 11.16
C SER A 348 -17.08 0.57 10.51
N LYS A 349 -16.23 0.92 9.55
CA LYS A 349 -15.41 0.04 8.71
C LYS A 349 -13.99 0.60 8.55
N ARG A 350 -13.08 -0.19 7.99
CA ARG A 350 -11.84 0.31 7.37
C ARG A 350 -12.21 1.03 6.08
N VAL A 351 -11.44 2.06 5.72
CA VAL A 351 -11.77 2.97 4.62
C VAL A 351 -10.55 3.19 3.74
N CYS A 352 -10.73 3.09 2.43
CA CYS A 352 -9.79 3.52 1.41
C CYS A 352 -10.47 4.56 0.51
N VAL A 353 -9.78 5.66 0.22
CA VAL A 353 -10.24 6.69 -0.70
C VAL A 353 -9.07 7.14 -1.57
N VAL A 354 -9.27 7.15 -2.88
CA VAL A 354 -8.33 7.76 -3.84
C VAL A 354 -8.99 9.00 -4.44
N LEU A 355 -8.31 10.14 -4.38
CA LEU A 355 -8.64 11.35 -5.12
C LEU A 355 -7.55 11.60 -6.16
N ASN A 356 -7.95 11.99 -7.38
CA ASN A 356 -7.01 12.34 -8.43
C ASN A 356 -7.40 13.67 -9.12
N VAL A 357 -6.40 14.37 -9.65
CA VAL A 357 -6.59 15.58 -10.45
C VAL A 357 -5.58 15.61 -11.60
N GLU A 358 -6.05 16.01 -12.79
CA GLU A 358 -5.22 16.32 -13.95
C GLU A 358 -5.89 17.47 -14.71
N ASP A 359 -5.20 18.61 -14.77
CA ASP A 359 -5.62 19.80 -15.52
C ASP A 359 -4.41 20.31 -16.31
N ASN A 360 -4.47 20.12 -17.63
CA ASN A 360 -3.42 20.48 -18.56
C ASN A 360 -3.29 22.01 -18.77
N GLU A 361 -4.35 22.79 -18.56
CA GLU A 361 -4.31 24.25 -18.67
C GLU A 361 -3.57 24.89 -17.48
N MET A 362 -3.76 24.31 -16.28
CA MET A 362 -3.07 24.72 -15.06
C MET A 362 -1.75 23.98 -14.81
N ALA A 363 -1.33 23.08 -15.72
CA ALA A 363 -0.20 22.16 -15.54
C ALA A 363 -0.23 21.44 -14.18
N MET A 364 -1.43 21.05 -13.74
CA MET A 364 -1.73 20.54 -12.41
C MET A 364 -1.95 19.03 -12.48
N LYS A 365 -1.22 18.25 -11.69
CA LYS A 365 -1.47 16.82 -11.52
C LYS A 365 -1.22 16.38 -10.09
N GLY A 366 -2.08 15.54 -9.53
CA GLY A 366 -1.95 15.10 -8.14
C GLY A 366 -2.78 13.88 -7.81
N MET A 367 -2.36 13.18 -6.76
CA MET A 367 -3.07 12.04 -6.18
C MET A 367 -3.07 12.17 -4.65
N VAL A 368 -4.21 11.87 -4.04
CA VAL A 368 -4.36 11.70 -2.59
C VAL A 368 -4.89 10.30 -2.34
N ILE A 369 -4.24 9.54 -1.45
CA ILE A 369 -4.74 8.25 -0.99
C ILE A 369 -4.92 8.31 0.53
N ARG A 370 -6.07 7.86 1.01
CA ARG A 370 -6.30 7.51 2.42
C ARG A 370 -6.42 6.00 2.52
N VAL A 371 -5.74 5.39 3.50
CA VAL A 371 -5.90 3.99 3.90
C VAL A 371 -6.02 3.93 5.43
N GLY A 372 -7.22 3.65 5.93
CA GLY A 372 -7.55 3.60 7.36
C GLY A 372 -7.11 4.87 8.10
N GLY A 373 -6.14 4.69 9.00
CA GLY A 373 -5.51 5.72 9.83
C GLY A 373 -4.44 6.58 9.19
N TRP A 374 -4.14 6.42 7.91
CA TRP A 374 -3.16 7.24 7.19
C TRP A 374 -3.75 7.89 5.94
N CYS A 375 -3.26 9.09 5.63
CA CYS A 375 -3.54 9.75 4.36
C CYS A 375 -2.27 10.43 3.84
N GLN A 376 -1.99 10.28 2.55
CA GLN A 376 -0.88 10.90 1.84
C GLN A 376 -1.40 11.60 0.59
N GLY A 377 -0.79 12.72 0.24
CA GLY A 377 -1.10 13.45 -0.98
C GLY A 377 0.15 14.03 -1.63
N ILE A 378 0.25 13.90 -2.95
CA ILE A 378 1.19 14.61 -3.80
C ILE A 378 0.41 15.48 -4.79
N LEU A 379 0.88 16.72 -4.97
CA LEU A 379 0.37 17.66 -5.95
C LEU A 379 1.53 18.38 -6.62
N LYS A 380 1.53 18.36 -7.96
CA LYS A 380 2.43 19.12 -8.83
C LYS A 380 1.63 20.19 -9.56
N VAL A 381 2.10 21.43 -9.55
CA VAL A 381 1.53 22.56 -10.31
C VAL A 381 2.65 23.25 -11.06
N GLY A 382 2.72 23.04 -12.36
CA GLY A 382 3.89 23.39 -13.17
C GLY A 382 5.15 22.71 -12.62
N LYS A 383 6.05 23.51 -12.03
CA LYS A 383 7.30 23.02 -11.40
C LYS A 383 7.22 22.90 -9.89
N GLU A 384 6.15 23.38 -9.27
CA GLU A 384 6.02 23.39 -7.81
C GLU A 384 5.43 22.06 -7.35
N VAL A 385 6.15 21.37 -6.48
CA VAL A 385 5.71 20.12 -5.85
C VAL A 385 5.28 20.43 -4.42
N SER A 386 4.19 19.80 -3.98
CA SER A 386 3.73 19.87 -2.60
C SER A 386 3.23 18.50 -2.16
N VAL A 387 3.60 18.11 -0.94
CA VAL A 387 3.16 16.87 -0.32
C VAL A 387 2.59 17.11 1.07
N GLU A 388 1.65 16.25 1.46
CA GLU A 388 1.15 16.12 2.82
C GLU A 388 1.10 14.66 3.27
N ARG A 389 1.36 14.44 4.56
CA ARG A 389 1.07 13.17 5.24
C ARG A 389 0.29 13.47 6.52
N TRP A 390 -0.77 12.71 6.73
CA TRP A 390 -1.64 12.79 7.90
C TRP A 390 -1.77 11.42 8.55
N LYS A 391 -1.85 11.41 9.88
CA LYS A 391 -2.10 10.22 10.69
C LYS A 391 -3.28 10.47 11.62
N TRP A 392 -4.15 9.49 11.78
CA TRP A 392 -5.14 9.50 12.84
C TRP A 392 -4.50 9.13 14.17
N VAL A 393 -4.75 9.95 15.19
CA VAL A 393 -4.29 9.73 16.56
C VAL A 393 -5.51 9.54 17.45
N GLY A 394 -5.70 8.32 17.96
CA GLY A 394 -6.73 8.01 18.94
C GLY A 394 -6.35 8.48 20.35
N LYS A 395 -7.35 8.81 21.17
CA LYS A 395 -7.17 9.04 22.61
C LYS A 395 -7.48 7.75 23.37
N SER A 396 -6.49 7.20 24.06
CA SER A 396 -6.68 6.10 25.00
C SER A 396 -7.40 6.61 26.26
N SER A 397 -8.54 6.00 26.60
CA SER A 397 -9.17 6.18 27.90
C SER A 397 -8.44 5.33 28.94
N ALA A 398 -8.14 5.90 30.11
CA ALA A 398 -7.52 5.18 31.22
C ALA A 398 -8.47 4.19 31.92
N SER A 399 -9.77 4.24 31.61
CA SER A 399 -10.77 3.24 31.99
C SER A 399 -11.33 2.60 30.72
N GLY A 400 -11.29 1.26 30.63
CA GLY A 400 -11.59 0.45 29.44
C GLY A 400 -13.07 0.41 29.02
N THR A 401 -13.78 1.52 29.11
CA THR A 401 -15.15 1.72 28.65
C THR A 401 -15.14 2.80 27.57
N GLU A 402 -15.34 2.36 26.32
CA GLU A 402 -15.61 3.15 25.10
C GLU A 402 -14.59 4.25 24.72
N GLN A 403 -13.88 4.03 23.60
CA GLN A 403 -13.11 5.07 22.93
C GLN A 403 -14.05 6.01 22.16
N ALA A 404 -14.12 7.28 22.56
CA ALA A 404 -14.80 8.34 21.81
C ALA A 404 -13.95 9.62 21.76
N GLY A 405 -12.73 9.51 21.23
CA GLY A 405 -11.84 10.65 21.04
C GLY A 405 -10.64 10.34 20.15
N GLY A 406 -10.31 11.27 19.26
CA GLY A 406 -9.15 11.21 18.38
C GLY A 406 -9.19 12.34 17.36
N GLY A 407 -8.16 12.46 16.53
CA GLY A 407 -8.09 13.48 15.49
C GLY A 407 -7.06 13.17 14.41
N TRP A 408 -7.21 13.81 13.26
CA TRP A 408 -6.21 13.79 12.19
C TRP A 408 -5.11 14.81 12.48
N GLU A 409 -3.87 14.34 12.59
CA GLU A 409 -2.68 15.16 12.76
C GLU A 409 -1.86 15.17 11.47
N ARG A 410 -1.45 16.35 11.00
CA ARG A 410 -0.54 16.46 9.84
C ARG A 410 0.89 16.23 10.31
N VAL A 411 1.45 15.10 9.94
CA VAL A 411 2.79 14.65 10.35
C VAL A 411 3.88 15.02 9.33
N ALA A 412 3.51 15.40 8.10
CA ALA A 412 4.43 16.04 7.16
C ALA A 412 3.71 17.06 6.26
N LYS A 413 4.41 18.14 5.93
CA LYS A 413 4.07 19.12 4.89
C LYS A 413 5.35 19.55 4.18
N VAL A 414 5.35 19.56 2.85
CA VAL A 414 6.39 20.21 2.02
C VAL A 414 5.71 20.96 0.88
N GLY A 415 6.33 22.03 0.38
CA GLY A 415 5.83 22.88 -0.72
C GLY A 415 4.73 23.86 -0.31
N ILE A 416 4.25 24.68 -1.25
CA ILE A 416 3.33 25.79 -0.97
C ILE A 416 1.83 25.45 -1.17
N HIS A 417 1.50 24.43 -1.96
CA HIS A 417 0.11 24.02 -2.21
C HIS A 417 -0.35 22.99 -1.18
N THR A 418 -1.67 22.78 -1.11
CA THR A 418 -2.30 21.82 -0.20
C THR A 418 -3.11 20.81 -1.02
N PRO A 419 -2.67 19.55 -1.15
CA PRO A 419 -3.55 18.48 -1.63
C PRO A 419 -4.74 18.33 -0.66
N PRO A 420 -5.96 18.02 -1.13
CA PRO A 420 -7.17 18.01 -0.30
C PRO A 420 -7.30 16.74 0.56
N CYS A 421 -6.24 16.38 1.30
CA CYS A 421 -6.20 15.24 2.20
C CYS A 421 -7.41 15.25 3.16
N THR A 422 -7.75 16.44 3.68
CA THR A 422 -8.87 16.65 4.61
C THR A 422 -10.25 16.28 4.03
N SER A 423 -10.43 16.31 2.70
CA SER A 423 -11.67 15.85 2.07
C SER A 423 -11.90 14.35 2.26
N THR A 424 -10.84 13.55 2.39
CA THR A 424 -10.93 12.09 2.64
C THR A 424 -11.38 11.73 4.07
N PHE A 425 -11.37 12.68 5.00
CA PHE A 425 -11.58 12.42 6.44
C PHE A 425 -13.06 12.20 6.81
N ALA A 426 -14.00 12.52 5.91
CA ALA A 426 -15.44 12.31 6.10
C ALA A 426 -15.99 11.43 4.96
N PRO A 427 -15.71 10.11 4.97
CA PRO A 427 -15.94 9.23 3.82
C PRO A 427 -17.43 9.06 3.48
N ASP A 428 -18.33 9.23 4.45
CA ASP A 428 -19.79 9.25 4.25
C ASP A 428 -20.26 10.37 3.31
N LYS A 429 -19.43 11.40 3.07
CA LYS A 429 -19.71 12.51 2.16
C LYS A 429 -19.11 12.31 0.77
N LEU A 430 -18.46 11.16 0.54
CA LEU A 430 -17.79 10.81 -0.71
C LEU A 430 -18.46 9.63 -1.38
N GLU A 431 -18.56 9.72 -2.70
CA GLU A 431 -19.00 8.66 -3.61
C GLU A 431 -18.07 8.69 -4.83
N GLU A 432 -17.84 7.55 -5.47
CA GLU A 432 -16.98 7.49 -6.65
C GLU A 432 -17.54 8.32 -7.80
N GLY A 433 -16.66 9.05 -8.49
CA GLY A 433 -17.04 10.01 -9.53
C GLY A 433 -17.36 11.41 -9.03
N ASN A 434 -17.56 11.63 -7.72
CA ASN A 434 -17.79 12.97 -7.18
C ASN A 434 -16.56 13.87 -7.36
N VAL A 435 -16.80 15.18 -7.46
CA VAL A 435 -15.75 16.21 -7.47
C VAL A 435 -15.71 16.90 -6.11
N VAL A 436 -14.54 16.88 -5.48
CA VAL A 436 -14.22 17.59 -4.24
C VAL A 436 -13.18 18.67 -4.49
N ASP A 437 -13.09 19.64 -3.58
CA ASP A 437 -12.15 20.78 -3.67
C ASP A 437 -12.15 21.42 -5.09
N ALA A 438 -13.36 21.67 -5.60
CA ALA A 438 -13.70 22.19 -6.93
C ALA A 438 -13.25 21.38 -8.17
N ARG A 439 -12.28 20.47 -8.06
CA ARG A 439 -11.62 19.84 -9.24
C ARG A 439 -11.00 18.47 -9.04
N TRP A 440 -10.91 17.96 -7.81
CA TRP A 440 -10.39 16.62 -7.54
C TRP A 440 -11.50 15.59 -7.67
N LYS A 441 -11.30 14.57 -8.51
CA LYS A 441 -12.25 13.47 -8.66
C LYS A 441 -12.00 12.41 -7.59
N VAL A 442 -13.05 11.89 -6.96
CA VAL A 442 -13.01 10.63 -6.20
C VAL A 442 -12.91 9.49 -7.23
N SER A 443 -11.74 8.84 -7.34
CA SER A 443 -11.52 7.74 -8.28
C SER A 443 -11.78 6.36 -7.68
N GLU A 444 -11.60 6.21 -6.37
CA GLU A 444 -11.91 4.98 -5.61
C GLU A 444 -12.49 5.36 -4.24
N LYS A 445 -13.52 4.64 -3.80
CA LYS A 445 -13.96 4.58 -2.41
C LYS A 445 -14.30 3.14 -2.04
N TYR A 446 -13.45 2.53 -1.20
CA TYR A 446 -13.63 1.16 -0.73
C TYR A 446 -13.76 1.11 0.80
N GLU A 447 -14.65 0.26 1.32
CA GLU A 447 -14.90 0.11 2.76
C GLU A 447 -15.04 -1.37 3.14
N TRP A 448 -14.35 -1.83 4.20
CA TRP A 448 -14.31 -3.25 4.63
C TRP A 448 -14.27 -3.48 6.16
#